data_AF-A0A6L6DIS4-F1
#
_entry.id   AF-A0A6L6DIS4-F1
#
_cell.length_a   1.000
_cell.length_b   1.000
_cell.length_c   1.000
_cell.angle_alpha   90.00
_cell.angle_beta   90.00
_cell.angle_gamma   90.00
#
_symmetry.space_group_name_H-M   'P 1'
#
loop_
_entity.id
_entity.type
_entity.pdbx_description
1 polymer ?
#
loop_
_entity_poly.entity_id
_entity_poly.type
_entity_poly.pdbx_seq_one_letter_code
_entity_poly.pdbx_strand_id
1 'polypeptide(L)'
;MSGFVRGNFAFMGKVALLAIVTAILALLTEHAFVQKEYAIGSFLLFAILALNFTYLTKFSIPLKFFVPGILFFIAFVIAPIIFTLSMSTYHYQTGNILGKGEATQQVVTLGAEPDANGTTFDINVGETPSGDFAILVSDIANNKFFISTKDARTEVPASSVTLDENGVATAAPGFTLISAETLSKSDDYSRIHYKYQDKFYIGIEGQNVGAVFQQSLTYDKAAGVIKNVVTGDTYKDNGRGNWAKVGAPDEMLTPGWRA
;
A
#
# COMPACT_ATOMS: atom_id res chain seq x y z
N MET A 1 26.71 -35.72 -48.20
CA MET A 1 25.51 -35.80 -47.32
C MET A 1 25.57 -34.93 -46.05
N SER A 2 26.67 -34.24 -45.70
CA SER A 2 26.75 -33.48 -44.42
C SER A 2 26.14 -32.06 -44.43
N GLY A 3 25.74 -31.52 -45.58
CA GLY A 3 25.17 -30.16 -45.69
C GLY A 3 23.68 -30.06 -45.35
N PHE A 4 22.89 -31.10 -45.64
CA PHE A 4 21.43 -31.08 -45.50
C PHE A 4 20.98 -31.16 -44.03
N VAL A 5 21.72 -31.92 -43.21
CA VAL A 5 21.44 -32.09 -41.78
C VAL A 5 21.75 -30.81 -41.00
N ARG A 6 22.83 -30.08 -41.33
CA ARG A 6 23.22 -28.84 -40.64
C ARG A 6 22.18 -27.72 -40.76
N GLY A 7 21.45 -27.64 -41.87
CA GLY A 7 20.46 -26.58 -42.11
C GLY A 7 19.21 -26.70 -41.21
N ASN A 8 18.66 -27.90 -41.08
CA ASN A 8 17.41 -28.12 -40.32
C ASN A 8 17.64 -28.01 -38.80
N PHE A 9 18.75 -28.54 -38.29
CA PHE A 9 19.09 -28.42 -36.86
C PHE A 9 19.36 -26.96 -36.45
N ALA A 10 20.06 -26.19 -37.29
CA ALA A 10 20.29 -24.77 -37.03
C ALA A 10 18.99 -23.95 -37.06
N PHE A 11 18.06 -24.29 -37.97
CA PHE A 11 16.75 -23.66 -38.02
C PHE A 11 15.90 -23.99 -36.79
N MET A 12 15.84 -25.26 -36.37
CA MET A 12 15.14 -25.67 -35.14
C MET A 12 15.73 -25.00 -33.90
N GLY A 13 17.05 -24.93 -33.77
CA GLY A 13 17.70 -24.25 -32.65
C GLY A 13 17.37 -22.77 -32.59
N LYS A 14 17.36 -22.09 -33.73
CA LYS A 14 16.95 -20.68 -33.84
C LYS A 14 15.50 -20.47 -33.41
N VAL A 15 14.58 -21.32 -33.89
CA VAL A 15 13.15 -21.21 -33.56
C VAL A 15 12.93 -21.52 -32.08
N ALA A 16 13.60 -22.54 -31.53
CA ALA A 16 13.52 -22.87 -30.11
C ALA A 16 14.02 -21.71 -29.24
N LEU A 17 15.16 -21.11 -29.57
CA LEU A 17 15.69 -19.96 -28.83
C LEU A 17 14.76 -18.74 -28.92
N LEU A 18 14.23 -18.46 -30.11
CA LEU A 18 13.27 -17.37 -30.30
C LEU A 18 11.95 -17.62 -29.53
N ALA A 19 11.50 -18.87 -29.48
CA ALA A 19 10.31 -19.26 -28.72
C ALA A 19 10.52 -19.10 -27.21
N ILE A 20 11.70 -19.47 -26.69
CA ILE A 20 12.05 -19.26 -25.27
C ILE A 20 12.07 -17.76 -24.95
N VAL A 21 12.74 -16.96 -25.76
CA VAL A 21 12.79 -15.49 -25.57
C VAL A 21 11.38 -14.91 -25.62
N THR A 22 10.57 -15.32 -26.60
CA THR A 22 9.18 -14.87 -26.73
C THR A 22 8.33 -15.27 -25.53
N ALA A 23 8.48 -16.49 -25.01
CA ALA A 23 7.76 -16.95 -23.83
C ALA A 23 8.12 -16.13 -22.59
N ILE A 24 9.41 -15.86 -22.37
CA ILE A 24 9.87 -15.01 -21.26
C ILE A 24 9.28 -13.60 -21.39
N LEU A 25 9.38 -12.99 -22.57
CA LEU A 25 8.84 -11.64 -22.78
C LEU A 25 7.31 -11.61 -22.64
N ALA A 26 6.60 -12.65 -23.08
CA ALA A 26 5.15 -12.75 -22.94
C ALA A 26 4.73 -12.82 -21.47
N LEU A 27 5.41 -13.65 -20.67
CA LEU A 27 5.18 -13.71 -19.22
C LEU A 27 5.43 -12.36 -18.54
N LEU A 28 6.54 -11.69 -18.87
CA LEU A 28 6.82 -10.35 -18.35
C LEU A 28 5.77 -9.32 -18.79
N THR A 29 5.26 -9.45 -20.01
CA THR A 29 4.18 -8.60 -20.55
C THR A 29 2.90 -8.79 -19.75
N GLU A 30 2.49 -10.03 -19.50
CA GLU A 30 1.31 -10.36 -18.69
C GLU A 30 1.43 -9.79 -17.27
N HIS A 31 2.56 -10.02 -16.61
CA HIS A 31 2.81 -9.48 -15.27
C HIS A 31 2.77 -7.94 -15.25
N ALA A 32 3.30 -7.26 -16.27
CA ALA A 32 3.24 -5.81 -16.36
C ALA A 32 1.80 -5.28 -16.50
N PHE A 33 0.97 -5.92 -17.32
CA PHE A 33 -0.44 -5.54 -17.46
C PHE A 33 -1.24 -5.78 -16.18
N VAL A 34 -0.99 -6.89 -15.47
CA VAL A 34 -1.63 -7.18 -14.18
C VAL A 34 -1.27 -6.12 -13.12
N GLN A 35 -0.03 -5.65 -13.11
CA GLN A 35 0.44 -4.59 -12.22
C GLN A 35 0.04 -3.17 -12.68
N LYS A 36 -0.74 -3.04 -13.75
CA LYS A 36 -1.17 -1.76 -14.36
C LYS A 36 -0.02 -0.91 -14.91
N GLU A 37 1.13 -1.53 -15.17
CA GLU A 37 2.30 -0.90 -15.79
C GLU A 37 2.18 -0.95 -17.33
N TYR A 38 1.18 -0.24 -17.86
CA TYR A 38 0.80 -0.30 -19.29
C TYR A 38 1.92 0.13 -20.25
N ALA A 39 2.78 1.07 -19.84
CA ALA A 39 3.89 1.53 -20.66
C ALA A 39 4.93 0.41 -20.89
N ILE A 40 5.29 -0.29 -19.81
CA ILE A 40 6.24 -1.42 -19.86
C ILE A 40 5.61 -2.59 -20.64
N GLY A 41 4.35 -2.94 -20.34
CA GLY A 41 3.64 -4.00 -21.05
C GLY A 41 3.54 -3.76 -22.56
N SER A 42 3.22 -2.53 -22.98
CA SER A 42 3.13 -2.16 -24.39
C SER A 42 4.50 -2.24 -25.09
N PHE A 43 5.58 -1.81 -24.43
CA PHE A 43 6.93 -1.91 -24.96
C PHE A 43 7.38 -3.37 -25.14
N LEU A 44 7.11 -4.24 -24.15
CA LEU A 44 7.45 -5.66 -24.25
C LEU A 44 6.66 -6.36 -25.35
N LEU A 45 5.38 -6.05 -25.50
CA LEU A 45 4.55 -6.55 -26.60
C LEU A 45 5.12 -6.13 -27.96
N PHE A 46 5.51 -4.87 -28.10
CA PHE A 46 6.19 -4.38 -29.30
C PHE A 46 7.53 -5.12 -29.55
N ALA A 47 8.33 -5.36 -28.51
CA ALA A 47 9.58 -6.10 -28.61
C ALA A 47 9.36 -7.54 -29.10
N ILE A 48 8.33 -8.24 -28.59
CA ILE A 48 7.94 -9.57 -29.05
C ILE A 48 7.64 -9.56 -30.54
N LEU A 49 6.82 -8.63 -31.00
CA LEU A 49 6.45 -8.50 -32.41
C LEU A 49 7.68 -8.19 -33.27
N ALA A 50 8.51 -7.22 -32.86
CA ALA A 50 9.71 -6.82 -33.59
C ALA A 50 10.72 -7.97 -33.71
N LEU A 51 10.95 -8.73 -32.64
CA LEU A 51 11.86 -9.88 -32.64
C LEU A 51 11.32 -11.01 -33.51
N ASN A 52 10.06 -11.41 -33.33
CA ASN A 52 9.47 -12.48 -34.14
C ASN A 52 9.44 -12.12 -35.62
N PHE A 53 9.03 -10.90 -35.95
CA PHE A 53 9.02 -10.41 -37.32
C PHE A 53 10.44 -10.40 -37.93
N THR A 54 11.44 -9.91 -37.20
CA THR A 54 12.81 -9.77 -37.71
C THR A 54 13.52 -11.12 -37.86
N TYR A 55 13.32 -12.04 -36.91
CA TYR A 55 14.00 -13.33 -36.94
C TYR A 55 13.27 -14.38 -37.78
N LEU A 56 11.93 -14.38 -37.87
CA LEU A 56 11.21 -15.34 -38.72
C LEU A 56 11.20 -14.93 -40.19
N THR A 57 11.14 -13.62 -40.48
CA THR A 57 11.10 -13.13 -41.86
C THR A 57 12.50 -13.12 -42.50
N LYS A 58 12.56 -13.30 -43.82
CA LYS A 58 13.79 -13.13 -44.63
C LYS A 58 14.02 -11.69 -45.10
N PHE A 59 13.21 -10.74 -44.62
CA PHE A 59 13.08 -9.39 -45.17
C PHE A 59 14.39 -8.59 -45.14
N SER A 60 15.14 -8.64 -44.04
CA SER A 60 16.39 -7.89 -43.92
C SER A 60 17.38 -8.61 -43.00
N ILE A 61 18.59 -8.85 -43.51
CA ILE A 61 19.71 -9.40 -42.73
C ILE A 61 20.27 -8.35 -41.75
N PRO A 62 20.50 -7.08 -42.15
CA PRO A 62 20.97 -6.04 -41.23
C PRO A 62 20.10 -5.89 -39.98
N LEU A 63 18.78 -5.95 -40.16
CA LEU A 63 17.82 -5.72 -39.07
C LEU A 63 18.00 -6.69 -37.88
N LYS A 64 18.49 -7.91 -38.13
CA LYS A 64 18.77 -8.91 -37.09
C LYS A 64 19.90 -8.52 -36.14
N PHE A 65 20.79 -7.63 -36.57
CA PHE A 65 21.87 -7.10 -35.74
C PHE A 65 21.45 -5.82 -35.03
N PHE A 66 20.59 -5.01 -35.66
CA PHE A 66 20.15 -3.74 -35.09
C PHE A 66 19.01 -3.88 -34.09
N VAL A 67 18.01 -4.75 -34.34
CA VAL A 67 16.78 -4.79 -33.52
C VAL A 67 17.04 -5.00 -32.03
N PRO A 68 17.89 -5.95 -31.59
CA PRO A 68 18.22 -6.08 -30.17
C PRO A 68 18.79 -4.78 -29.58
N GLY A 69 19.71 -4.13 -30.30
CA GLY A 69 20.32 -2.86 -29.87
C GLY A 69 19.32 -1.70 -29.85
N ILE A 70 18.44 -1.61 -30.85
CA ILE A 70 17.40 -0.58 -30.93
C ILE A 70 16.41 -0.74 -29.77
N LEU A 71 16.01 -1.96 -29.43
CA LEU A 71 15.12 -2.20 -28.29
C LEU A 71 15.75 -1.70 -26.98
N PHE A 72 17.02 -2.03 -26.73
CA PHE A 72 17.71 -1.53 -25.54
C PHE A 72 17.92 -0.02 -25.56
N PHE A 73 18.24 0.56 -26.73
CA PHE A 73 18.34 2.00 -26.88
C PHE A 73 17.01 2.70 -26.57
N ILE A 74 15.89 2.16 -27.04
CA ILE A 74 14.57 2.71 -26.73
C ILE A 74 14.29 2.59 -25.22
N ALA A 75 14.53 1.42 -24.62
CA ALA A 75 14.24 1.17 -23.22
C ALA A 75 15.08 2.00 -22.25
N PHE A 76 16.38 2.16 -22.54
CA PHE A 76 17.34 2.75 -21.59
C PHE A 76 17.79 4.16 -21.93
N VAL A 77 17.50 4.67 -23.14
CA VAL A 77 17.87 6.04 -23.54
C VAL A 77 16.64 6.85 -23.88
N ILE A 78 15.83 6.41 -24.83
CA ILE A 78 14.67 7.18 -25.29
C ILE A 78 13.60 7.29 -24.21
N ALA A 79 13.25 6.18 -23.54
CA ALA A 79 12.23 6.19 -22.51
C ALA A 79 12.58 7.11 -21.32
N PRO A 80 13.80 7.10 -20.75
CA PRO A 80 14.19 8.07 -19.71
C PRO A 80 14.16 9.53 -20.16
N ILE A 81 14.52 9.82 -21.42
CA ILE A 81 14.44 11.19 -21.97
C ILE A 81 12.99 11.66 -22.02
N ILE A 82 12.08 10.84 -22.58
CA ILE A 82 10.65 11.16 -22.64
C ILE A 82 10.06 11.29 -21.23
N PHE A 83 10.45 10.39 -20.31
CA PHE A 83 10.03 10.46 -18.92
C PHE A 83 10.47 11.77 -18.25
N THR A 84 11.72 12.20 -18.47
CA THR A 84 12.25 13.45 -17.92
C THR A 84 11.54 14.66 -18.52
N LEU A 85 11.28 14.65 -19.82
CA LEU A 85 10.55 15.71 -20.51
C LEU A 85 9.09 15.79 -20.06
N SER A 86 8.45 14.65 -19.84
CA SER A 86 7.11 14.59 -19.25
C SER A 86 7.16 15.13 -17.83
N MET A 87 8.12 14.68 -17.01
CA MET A 87 8.27 15.13 -15.62
C MET A 87 8.61 16.62 -15.49
N SER A 88 9.27 17.22 -16.47
CA SER A 88 9.58 18.66 -16.44
C SER A 88 8.36 19.56 -16.59
N THR A 89 7.21 19.03 -17.05
CA THR A 89 5.95 19.78 -17.05
C THR A 89 5.21 19.72 -15.72
N TYR A 90 5.60 18.83 -14.80
CA TYR A 90 4.94 18.70 -13.48
C TYR A 90 5.53 19.71 -12.50
N HIS A 91 4.65 20.32 -11.69
CA HIS A 91 5.07 21.21 -10.63
C HIS A 91 5.35 20.40 -9.35
N TYR A 92 6.61 20.00 -9.16
CA TYR A 92 7.04 19.35 -7.92
C TYR A 92 6.95 20.32 -6.73
N GLN A 93 5.94 20.13 -5.89
CA GLN A 93 5.89 20.71 -4.55
C GLN A 93 6.27 19.63 -3.52
N THR A 94 7.02 20.03 -2.49
CA THR A 94 7.43 19.14 -1.39
C THR A 94 6.18 18.47 -0.78
N GLY A 95 6.08 17.14 -0.89
CA GLY A 95 4.94 16.36 -0.39
C GLY A 95 4.07 15.66 -1.46
N ASN A 96 4.24 15.98 -2.75
CA ASN A 96 3.42 15.46 -3.85
C ASN A 96 4.13 14.39 -4.70
N ILE A 97 4.55 13.28 -4.06
CA ILE A 97 5.32 12.21 -4.72
C ILE A 97 4.43 11.06 -5.21
N LEU A 98 3.17 10.99 -4.78
CA LEU A 98 2.25 9.89 -5.07
C LEU A 98 1.34 10.18 -6.27
N GLY A 99 0.75 9.14 -6.85
CA GLY A 99 -0.37 9.29 -7.78
C GLY A 99 -1.66 9.70 -7.04
N LYS A 100 -2.61 10.35 -7.73
CA LYS A 100 -3.87 10.81 -7.12
C LYS A 100 -4.63 9.71 -6.38
N GLY A 101 -4.68 8.51 -6.97
CA GLY A 101 -5.36 7.36 -6.36
C GLY A 101 -4.70 6.90 -5.06
N GLU A 102 -3.37 6.80 -5.05
CA GLU A 102 -2.57 6.40 -3.88
C GLU A 102 -2.64 7.45 -2.78
N ALA A 103 -2.46 8.73 -3.13
CA ALA A 103 -2.59 9.84 -2.19
C ALA A 103 -3.98 9.86 -1.54
N THR A 104 -5.05 9.66 -2.33
CA THR A 104 -6.41 9.60 -1.80
C THR A 104 -6.60 8.46 -0.81
N GLN A 105 -6.10 7.26 -1.12
CA GLN A 105 -6.17 6.14 -0.20
C GLN A 105 -5.39 6.43 1.08
N GLN A 106 -4.19 6.99 0.96
CA GLN A 106 -3.36 7.30 2.13
C GLN A 106 -3.99 8.39 3.00
N VAL A 107 -4.54 9.45 2.41
CA VAL A 107 -5.27 10.50 3.15
C VAL A 107 -6.45 9.92 3.89
N VAL A 108 -7.23 9.03 3.26
CA VAL A 108 -8.35 8.37 3.95
C VAL A 108 -7.83 7.49 5.08
N THR A 109 -6.82 6.66 4.85
CA THR A 109 -6.25 5.77 5.88
C THR A 109 -5.67 6.54 7.06
N LEU A 110 -5.02 7.69 6.82
CA LEU A 110 -4.49 8.56 7.87
C LEU A 110 -5.54 9.48 8.48
N GLY A 111 -6.75 9.53 7.92
CA GLY A 111 -7.87 10.35 8.35
C GLY A 111 -8.56 9.81 9.60
N ALA A 112 -7.76 9.54 10.63
CA ALA A 112 -8.21 9.22 11.97
C ALA A 112 -8.17 10.49 12.83
N GLU A 113 -9.27 10.77 13.50
CA GLU A 113 -9.32 11.86 14.48
C GLU A 113 -9.55 11.26 15.87
N PRO A 114 -8.88 11.78 16.90
CA PRO A 114 -9.19 11.41 18.27
C PRO A 114 -10.64 11.77 18.58
N ASP A 115 -11.24 11.08 19.55
CA ASP A 115 -12.53 11.48 20.07
C ASP A 115 -12.47 12.90 20.68
N ALA A 116 -13.63 13.55 20.81
CA ALA A 116 -13.69 14.94 21.27
C ALA A 116 -13.10 15.16 22.68
N ASN A 117 -13.01 14.10 23.49
CA ASN A 117 -12.43 14.16 24.83
C ASN A 117 -10.93 13.80 24.86
N GLY A 118 -10.35 13.33 23.74
CA GLY A 118 -8.97 12.84 23.70
C GLY A 118 -8.75 11.66 24.67
N THR A 119 -9.70 10.74 24.70
CA THR A 119 -9.72 9.59 25.62
C THR A 119 -8.52 8.68 25.35
N THR A 120 -7.67 8.56 26.35
CA THR A 120 -6.53 7.63 26.37
C THR A 120 -6.69 6.63 27.50
N PHE A 121 -6.20 5.41 27.28
CA PHE A 121 -6.18 4.34 28.26
C PHE A 121 -4.79 3.75 28.40
N ASP A 122 -4.50 3.25 29.59
CA ASP A 122 -3.35 2.38 29.82
C ASP A 122 -3.65 0.99 29.26
N ILE A 123 -2.79 0.52 28.39
CA ILE A 123 -2.96 -0.75 27.69
C ILE A 123 -1.77 -1.66 27.90
N ASN A 124 -2.04 -2.96 27.91
CA ASN A 124 -1.04 -4.00 27.81
C ASN A 124 -1.31 -4.83 26.55
N VAL A 125 -0.27 -5.07 25.75
CA VAL A 125 -0.39 -5.86 24.51
C VAL A 125 -0.19 -7.34 24.83
N GLY A 126 -1.08 -8.18 24.31
CA GLY A 126 -1.08 -9.60 24.56
C GLY A 126 -1.69 -10.41 23.42
N GLU A 127 -1.93 -11.67 23.71
CA GLU A 127 -2.60 -12.62 22.83
C GLU A 127 -3.81 -13.25 23.53
N THR A 128 -4.84 -13.54 22.74
CA THR A 128 -5.96 -14.38 23.14
C THR A 128 -5.55 -15.87 23.11
N PRO A 129 -6.31 -16.78 23.77
CA PRO A 129 -6.08 -18.23 23.67
C PRO A 129 -6.13 -18.77 22.24
N SER A 130 -6.75 -18.02 21.31
CA SER A 130 -6.86 -18.35 19.90
C SER A 130 -5.59 -17.98 19.10
N GLY A 131 -4.65 -17.26 19.71
CA GLY A 131 -3.42 -16.78 19.06
C GLY A 131 -3.57 -15.42 18.37
N ASP A 132 -4.72 -14.75 18.49
CA ASP A 132 -4.94 -13.41 17.95
C ASP A 132 -4.40 -12.33 18.89
N PHE A 133 -3.79 -11.29 18.34
CA PHE A 133 -3.36 -10.10 19.10
C PHE A 133 -4.55 -9.42 19.78
N ALA A 134 -4.37 -9.07 21.05
CA ALA A 134 -5.33 -8.39 21.87
C ALA A 134 -4.67 -7.29 22.70
N ILE A 135 -5.44 -6.29 23.10
CA ILE A 135 -5.04 -5.33 24.12
C ILE A 135 -5.90 -5.51 25.36
N LEU A 136 -5.27 -5.51 26.52
CA LEU A 136 -5.93 -5.39 27.82
C LEU A 136 -5.95 -3.92 28.18
N VAL A 137 -7.13 -3.33 28.17
CA VAL A 137 -7.36 -1.91 28.39
C VAL A 137 -7.78 -1.66 29.83
N SER A 138 -7.11 -0.72 30.48
CA SER A 138 -7.37 -0.28 31.84
C SER A 138 -7.90 1.15 31.83
N ASP A 139 -9.19 1.30 32.10
CA ASP A 139 -9.82 2.59 32.37
C ASP A 139 -9.74 2.85 33.89
N ILE A 140 -8.61 3.42 34.31
CA ILE A 140 -8.33 3.72 35.73
C ILE A 140 -9.35 4.73 36.28
N ALA A 141 -9.79 5.69 35.47
CA ALA A 141 -10.72 6.73 35.88
C ALA A 141 -12.11 6.17 36.25
N ASN A 142 -12.59 5.18 35.51
CA ASN A 142 -13.89 4.56 35.75
C ASN A 142 -13.81 3.19 36.44
N ASN A 143 -12.60 2.72 36.77
CA ASN A 143 -12.32 1.39 37.32
C ASN A 143 -12.92 0.26 36.47
N LYS A 144 -12.71 0.33 35.15
CA LYS A 144 -13.21 -0.65 34.18
C LYS A 144 -12.05 -1.27 33.40
N PHE A 145 -12.16 -2.58 33.17
CA PHE A 145 -11.15 -3.34 32.42
C PHE A 145 -11.83 -4.10 31.31
N PHE A 146 -11.20 -4.16 30.14
CA PHE A 146 -11.72 -4.94 29.03
C PHE A 146 -10.59 -5.39 28.12
N ILE A 147 -10.79 -6.56 27.52
CA ILE A 147 -9.93 -7.07 26.46
C ILE A 147 -10.55 -6.65 25.14
N SER A 148 -9.77 -6.02 24.28
CA SER A 148 -10.19 -5.67 22.93
C SER A 148 -9.31 -6.38 21.91
N THR A 149 -9.96 -6.98 20.92
CA THR A 149 -9.35 -7.54 19.72
C THR A 149 -9.80 -6.72 18.51
N LYS A 150 -9.33 -7.10 17.32
CA LYS A 150 -9.81 -6.50 16.07
C LYS A 150 -11.33 -6.58 15.90
N ASP A 151 -11.93 -7.69 16.33
CA ASP A 151 -13.33 -8.02 16.03
C ASP A 151 -14.27 -7.89 17.23
N ALA A 152 -13.76 -8.03 18.45
CA ALA A 152 -14.59 -8.10 19.65
C ALA A 152 -14.01 -7.30 20.83
N ARG A 153 -14.91 -6.83 21.70
CA ARG A 153 -14.59 -6.24 23.01
C ARG A 153 -15.27 -7.08 24.08
N THR A 154 -14.50 -7.56 25.04
CA THR A 154 -14.97 -8.38 26.16
C THR A 154 -14.65 -7.66 27.45
N GLU A 155 -15.68 -7.31 28.22
CA GLU A 155 -15.48 -6.70 29.54
C GLU A 155 -14.97 -7.73 30.54
N VAL A 156 -14.01 -7.31 31.37
CA VAL A 156 -13.40 -8.16 32.39
C VAL A 156 -13.71 -7.56 33.76
N PRO A 157 -14.32 -8.31 34.67
CA PRO A 157 -14.64 -7.79 36.00
C PRO A 157 -13.36 -7.49 36.77
N ALA A 158 -13.33 -6.37 37.50
CA ALA A 158 -12.19 -5.92 38.30
C ALA A 158 -11.69 -6.98 39.31
N SER A 159 -12.57 -7.87 39.77
CA SER A 159 -12.21 -8.98 40.68
C SER A 159 -11.39 -10.09 40.04
N SER A 160 -11.26 -10.08 38.71
CA SER A 160 -10.58 -11.14 37.94
C SER A 160 -9.30 -10.66 37.25
N VAL A 161 -8.97 -9.38 37.36
CA VAL A 161 -7.73 -8.82 36.82
C VAL A 161 -6.67 -8.69 37.91
N THR A 162 -5.41 -8.92 37.54
CA THR A 162 -4.27 -8.58 38.39
C THR A 162 -3.83 -7.17 38.05
N LEU A 163 -3.85 -6.27 39.04
CA LEU A 163 -3.43 -4.88 38.88
C LEU A 163 -1.97 -4.70 39.33
N ASP A 164 -1.25 -3.78 38.68
CA ASP A 164 0.05 -3.30 39.15
C ASP A 164 -0.08 -2.17 40.20
N GLU A 165 1.05 -1.61 40.64
CA GLU A 165 1.10 -0.51 41.61
C GLU A 165 0.40 0.78 41.14
N ASN A 166 0.20 0.93 39.83
CA ASN A 166 -0.44 2.08 39.20
C ASN A 166 -1.93 1.84 38.90
N GLY A 167 -2.46 0.64 39.21
CA GLY A 167 -3.85 0.28 38.91
C GLY A 167 -4.08 -0.21 37.47
N VAL A 168 -3.02 -0.50 36.72
CA VAL A 168 -3.09 -1.04 35.35
C VAL A 168 -3.22 -2.56 35.41
N ALA A 169 -4.16 -3.12 34.65
CA ALA A 169 -4.35 -4.56 34.56
C ALA A 169 -3.22 -5.20 33.74
N THR A 170 -2.48 -6.11 34.38
CA THR A 170 -1.35 -6.85 33.80
C THR A 170 -1.71 -8.28 33.39
N ALA A 171 -2.74 -8.86 34.03
CA ALA A 171 -3.25 -10.19 33.70
C ALA A 171 -4.78 -10.22 33.80
N ALA A 172 -5.41 -10.99 32.91
CA ALA A 172 -6.85 -11.21 32.86
C ALA A 172 -7.17 -12.61 32.32
N PRO A 173 -8.32 -13.22 32.66
CA PRO A 173 -8.74 -14.49 32.08
C PRO A 173 -8.88 -14.38 30.56
N GLY A 174 -8.24 -15.28 29.82
CA GLY A 174 -8.26 -15.23 28.35
C GLY A 174 -7.34 -14.18 27.74
N PHE A 175 -6.33 -13.70 28.48
CA PHE A 175 -5.30 -12.80 28.00
C PHE A 175 -3.92 -13.26 28.45
N THR A 176 -3.00 -13.38 27.51
CA THR A 176 -1.59 -13.68 27.80
C THR A 176 -0.75 -12.47 27.41
N LEU A 177 -0.05 -11.87 28.37
CA LEU A 177 0.82 -10.72 28.12
C LEU A 177 1.99 -11.13 27.20
N ILE A 178 2.25 -10.35 26.15
CA ILE A 178 3.45 -10.54 25.32
C ILE A 178 4.59 -9.73 25.94
N SER A 179 5.79 -10.31 25.97
CA SER A 179 6.98 -9.62 26.46
C SER A 179 7.44 -8.52 25.50
N ALA A 180 8.04 -7.46 26.06
CA ALA A 180 8.58 -6.34 25.28
C ALA A 180 9.63 -6.79 24.23
N GLU A 181 10.40 -7.84 24.51
CA GLU A 181 11.37 -8.42 23.56
C GLU A 181 10.71 -8.98 22.30
N THR A 182 9.50 -9.53 22.43
CA THR A 182 8.75 -10.08 21.30
C THR A 182 8.06 -8.96 20.53
N LEU A 183 7.48 -7.97 21.24
CA LEU A 183 6.91 -6.77 20.62
C LEU A 183 7.96 -5.93 19.89
N SER A 184 9.23 -5.98 20.30
CA SER A 184 10.31 -5.27 19.60
C SER A 184 10.68 -5.90 18.25
N LYS A 185 10.20 -7.12 17.95
CA LYS A 185 10.53 -7.86 16.71
C LYS A 185 9.50 -7.67 15.60
N SER A 186 8.29 -7.21 15.92
CA SER A 186 7.22 -6.96 14.94
C SER A 186 6.36 -5.80 15.42
N ASP A 187 6.02 -4.91 14.50
CA ASP A 187 5.12 -3.77 14.66
C ASP A 187 3.67 -4.11 14.26
N ASP A 188 3.36 -5.36 13.94
CA ASP A 188 2.05 -5.78 13.44
C ASP A 188 0.91 -5.45 14.42
N TYR A 189 1.16 -5.59 15.72
CA TYR A 189 0.18 -5.30 16.78
C TYR A 189 -0.23 -3.81 16.80
N SER A 190 0.69 -2.89 16.46
CA SER A 190 0.42 -1.45 16.45
C SER A 190 -0.50 -1.03 15.30
N ARG A 191 -0.58 -1.83 14.23
CA ARG A 191 -1.37 -1.55 13.03
C ARG A 191 -2.82 -2.03 13.13
N ILE A 192 -3.19 -2.68 14.22
CA ILE A 192 -4.53 -3.22 14.44
C ILE A 192 -5.44 -2.13 14.99
N HIS A 193 -6.61 -1.96 14.38
CA HIS A 193 -7.69 -1.16 14.95
C HIS A 193 -8.47 -2.02 15.95
N TYR A 194 -8.23 -1.82 17.24
CA TYR A 194 -8.87 -2.58 18.31
C TYR A 194 -10.29 -2.07 18.55
N LYS A 195 -11.28 -2.96 18.65
CA LYS A 195 -12.68 -2.57 18.72
C LYS A 195 -12.99 -1.76 19.99
N TYR A 196 -13.59 -0.58 19.82
CA TYR A 196 -14.20 0.19 20.91
C TYR A 196 -15.71 0.36 20.68
N GLN A 197 -16.33 1.30 21.40
CA GLN A 197 -17.76 1.58 21.31
C GLN A 197 -18.13 2.20 19.95
N ASP A 198 -19.27 1.77 19.41
CA ASP A 198 -19.83 2.28 18.15
C ASP A 198 -18.84 2.28 16.97
N LYS A 199 -18.54 3.48 16.45
CA LYS A 199 -17.65 3.77 15.32
C LYS A 199 -16.20 4.02 15.73
N PHE A 200 -15.93 4.02 17.03
CA PHE A 200 -14.60 4.26 17.56
C PHE A 200 -13.80 2.96 17.65
N TYR A 201 -12.50 3.09 17.59
CA TYR A 201 -11.52 2.04 17.82
C TYR A 201 -10.39 2.57 18.68
N ILE A 202 -9.60 1.68 19.29
CA ILE A 202 -8.39 2.03 20.02
C ILE A 202 -7.20 1.77 19.10
N GLY A 203 -6.38 2.80 18.89
CA GLY A 203 -5.07 2.71 18.27
C GLY A 203 -3.97 2.77 19.32
N ILE A 204 -2.85 2.11 19.07
CA ILE A 204 -1.68 2.13 19.96
C ILE A 204 -0.80 3.32 19.58
N GLU A 205 -0.65 4.28 20.49
CA GLU A 205 0.16 5.50 20.28
C GLU A 205 1.54 5.40 20.98
N GLY A 206 1.65 4.56 22.00
CA GLY A 206 2.88 4.34 22.75
C GLY A 206 2.95 2.95 23.34
N GLN A 207 4.06 2.63 24.01
CA GLN A 207 4.35 1.27 24.48
C GLN A 207 3.20 0.66 25.32
N ASN A 208 2.58 1.48 26.18
CA ASN A 208 1.45 1.09 27.03
C ASN A 208 0.29 2.08 26.95
N VAL A 209 0.18 2.85 25.86
CA VAL A 209 -0.85 3.91 25.71
C VAL A 209 -1.70 3.64 24.48
N GLY A 210 -3.00 3.45 24.71
CA GLY A 210 -4.01 3.35 23.66
C GLY A 210 -4.86 4.61 23.62
N ALA A 211 -5.11 5.17 22.44
CA ALA A 211 -5.99 6.32 22.26
C ALA A 211 -7.22 5.93 21.45
N VAL A 212 -8.36 6.56 21.76
CA VAL A 212 -9.62 6.34 21.05
C VAL A 212 -9.68 7.21 19.81
N PHE A 213 -9.83 6.57 18.66
CA PHE A 213 -9.95 7.20 17.36
C PHE A 213 -11.26 6.84 16.67
N GLN A 214 -11.70 7.72 15.77
CA GLN A 214 -12.71 7.41 14.77
C GLN A 214 -12.18 7.77 13.38
N GLN A 215 -12.63 7.00 12.40
CA GLN A 215 -12.41 7.35 11.00
C GLN A 215 -13.18 8.64 10.67
N SER A 216 -12.48 9.75 10.44
CA SER A 216 -13.10 11.03 10.11
C SER A 216 -13.22 11.25 8.61
N LEU A 217 -12.27 10.77 7.81
CA LEU A 217 -12.26 11.01 6.36
C LEU A 217 -12.87 9.84 5.60
N THR A 218 -13.78 10.15 4.68
CA THR A 218 -14.37 9.17 3.74
C THR A 218 -14.30 9.71 2.32
N TYR A 219 -13.86 8.88 1.37
CA TYR A 219 -13.81 9.26 -0.04
C TYR A 219 -15.10 8.89 -0.78
N ASP A 220 -15.76 9.90 -1.35
CA ASP A 220 -16.93 9.76 -2.20
C ASP A 220 -16.49 9.70 -3.67
N LYS A 221 -16.46 8.49 -4.24
CA LYS A 221 -16.05 8.24 -5.63
C LYS A 221 -16.97 8.88 -6.66
N ALA A 222 -18.26 9.04 -6.36
CA ALA A 222 -19.25 9.56 -7.32
C ALA A 222 -19.13 11.08 -7.45
N ALA A 223 -18.93 11.77 -6.32
CA ALA A 223 -18.73 13.21 -6.29
C ALA A 223 -17.25 13.62 -6.49
N GLY A 224 -16.30 12.70 -6.35
CA GLY A 224 -14.87 12.96 -6.48
C GLY A 224 -14.33 13.87 -5.38
N VAL A 225 -14.81 13.70 -4.16
CA VAL A 225 -14.48 14.54 -2.98
C VAL A 225 -14.19 13.67 -1.76
N ILE A 226 -13.39 14.19 -0.83
CA ILE A 226 -13.24 13.62 0.51
C ILE A 226 -14.17 14.38 1.45
N LYS A 227 -14.93 13.67 2.28
CA LYS A 227 -15.83 14.24 3.28
C LYS A 227 -15.31 13.89 4.67
N ASN A 228 -15.27 14.87 5.55
CA ASN A 228 -15.10 14.64 6.98
C ASN A 228 -16.47 14.34 7.59
N VAL A 229 -16.67 13.13 8.10
CA VAL A 229 -17.95 12.69 8.70
C VAL A 229 -18.16 13.24 10.11
N VAL A 230 -17.12 13.83 10.71
CA VAL A 230 -17.16 14.44 12.05
C VAL A 230 -17.51 15.91 11.94
N THR A 231 -16.78 16.68 11.13
CA THR A 231 -16.99 18.13 10.98
C THR A 231 -18.02 18.49 9.90
N GLY A 232 -18.30 17.56 8.97
CA GLY A 232 -19.12 17.83 7.78
C GLY A 232 -18.34 18.53 6.65
N ASP A 233 -17.05 18.81 6.84
CA ASP A 233 -16.23 19.49 5.85
C ASP A 233 -16.07 18.64 4.59
N THR A 234 -16.03 19.30 3.43
CA THR A 234 -15.79 18.66 2.14
C THR A 234 -14.48 19.18 1.56
N TYR A 235 -13.65 18.27 1.09
CA TYR A 235 -12.37 18.55 0.46
C TYR A 235 -12.42 18.16 -1.01
N LYS A 236 -11.97 19.07 -1.87
CA LYS A 236 -11.94 18.91 -3.32
C LYS A 236 -10.52 19.13 -3.85
N ASP A 237 -10.23 18.51 -4.98
CA ASP A 237 -9.04 18.79 -5.77
C ASP A 237 -8.87 20.30 -6.02
N ASN A 238 -7.77 20.86 -5.55
CA ASN A 238 -7.42 22.27 -5.68
C ASN A 238 -6.77 22.62 -7.04
N GLY A 239 -6.61 21.64 -7.93
CA GLY A 239 -5.94 21.78 -9.23
C GLY A 239 -4.41 21.89 -9.14
N ARG A 240 -3.83 21.78 -7.93
CA ARG A 240 -2.39 21.84 -7.66
C ARG A 240 -1.85 20.54 -7.05
N GLY A 241 -2.63 19.48 -7.15
CA GLY A 241 -2.22 18.17 -6.63
C GLY A 241 -2.55 17.98 -5.16
N ASN A 242 -3.57 18.64 -4.61
CA ASN A 242 -3.97 18.39 -3.24
C ASN A 242 -5.49 18.49 -2.98
N TRP A 243 -5.96 17.81 -1.94
CA TRP A 243 -7.32 17.91 -1.44
C TRP A 243 -7.40 19.14 -0.52
N ALA A 244 -8.07 20.19 -0.97
CA ALA A 244 -8.29 21.41 -0.18
C ALA A 244 -9.75 21.54 0.24
N LYS A 245 -9.98 22.12 1.42
CA LYS A 245 -11.32 22.36 1.95
C LYS A 245 -12.10 23.34 1.08
N VAL A 246 -13.36 23.01 0.82
CA VAL A 246 -14.27 23.90 0.07
C VAL A 246 -14.49 25.17 0.90
N GLY A 247 -14.11 26.32 0.35
CA GLY A 247 -14.21 27.63 1.02
C GLY A 247 -12.95 28.06 1.79
N ALA A 248 -11.98 27.16 2.00
CA ALA A 248 -10.69 27.47 2.61
C ALA A 248 -9.54 26.77 1.85
N PRO A 249 -9.07 27.34 0.73
CA PRO A 249 -8.07 26.71 -0.13
C PRO A 249 -6.72 26.43 0.53
N ASP A 250 -6.41 27.13 1.62
CA ASP A 250 -5.18 26.99 2.39
C ASP A 250 -5.24 25.81 3.37
N GLU A 251 -6.44 25.34 3.72
CA GLU A 251 -6.64 24.12 4.52
C GLU A 251 -6.60 22.90 3.58
N MET A 252 -5.43 22.25 3.52
CA MET A 252 -5.20 21.09 2.67
C MET A 252 -4.96 19.82 3.49
N LEU A 253 -5.44 18.69 2.98
CA LEU A 253 -5.08 17.37 3.52
C LEU A 253 -3.68 16.99 3.03
N THR A 254 -3.01 16.12 3.76
CA THR A 254 -1.70 15.58 3.36
C THR A 254 -1.71 14.07 3.53
N PRO A 255 -1.05 13.30 2.64
CA PRO A 255 -0.22 13.72 1.50
C PRO A 255 -1.01 14.12 0.23
N GLY A 256 -0.40 14.94 -0.63
CA GLY A 256 -0.94 15.28 -1.96
C GLY A 256 -0.39 14.39 -3.08
N TRP A 257 -0.68 14.72 -4.34
CA TRP A 257 -0.30 13.96 -5.53
C TRP A 257 0.39 14.80 -6.60
N ARG A 258 1.11 14.11 -7.50
CA ARG A 258 1.76 14.73 -8.67
C ARG A 258 0.71 15.38 -9.58
N ALA A 259 0.81 16.69 -9.77
CA ALA A 259 -0.06 17.50 -10.64
C ALA A 259 0.70 18.02 -11.86
#